data_AF-A0A085WSB0-F1
#
_entry.id   AF-A0A085WSB0-F1
#
_cell.length_a   1.000
_cell.length_b   1.000
_cell.length_c   1.000
_cell.angle_alpha   90.00
_cell.angle_beta   90.00
_cell.angle_gamma   90.00
#
_symmetry.space_group_name_H-M   'P 1'
#
loop_
_entity.id
_entity.type
_entity.pdbx_description
1 polymer ?
#
loop_
_entity_poly.entity_id
_entity_poly.type
_entity_poly.pdbx_seq_one_letter_code
_entity_poly.pdbx_strand_id
1 'polypeptide(L)'
;MALARKALEEAPGPDQAKHALILINLLNFLADTGQTADFEDFFTHRLDYAPLAMASFATREEAEIWLKGLAEPPSPARILIGDEYYLAWYSREDGSRGVSRDFTIEPYIEELTARGIPPNTPSFKTREEAEAWLVHHPASPFSFLAIAGEHYFAVHHKRLKRHTLHPVARSLEEWEEEKKTAARQSAQ
;
A
#
# COMPACT_ATOMS: atom_id res chain seq x y z
N MET A 1 25.59 -11.71 2.95
CA MET A 1 26.08 -12.49 1.79
C MET A 1 26.21 -14.00 2.04
N ALA A 2 26.70 -14.47 3.20
CA ALA A 2 26.85 -15.91 3.47
C ALA A 2 25.53 -16.71 3.39
N LEU A 3 24.43 -16.16 3.90
CA LEU A 3 23.09 -16.78 3.85
C LEU A 3 22.54 -16.93 2.42
N ALA A 4 22.76 -15.92 1.57
CA ALA A 4 22.26 -15.93 0.20
C ALA A 4 23.05 -16.92 -0.68
N ARG A 5 24.36 -17.04 -0.45
CA ARG A 5 25.21 -18.05 -1.10
C ARG A 5 24.83 -19.47 -0.67
N LYS A 6 24.54 -19.68 0.62
CA LYS A 6 24.03 -20.96 1.13
C LYS A 6 22.68 -21.35 0.49
N ALA A 7 21.76 -20.39 0.34
CA ALA A 7 20.48 -20.61 -0.34
C ALA A 7 20.62 -21.00 -1.83
N LEU A 8 21.68 -20.53 -2.51
CA LEU A 8 22.01 -20.94 -3.88
C LEU A 8 22.56 -22.37 -3.93
N GLU A 9 23.40 -22.75 -2.96
CA GLU A 9 23.99 -24.09 -2.85
C GLU A 9 22.94 -25.16 -2.48
N GLU A 10 21.91 -24.78 -1.72
CA GLU A 10 20.84 -25.68 -1.25
C GLU A 10 19.61 -25.71 -2.18
N ALA A 11 19.62 -24.98 -3.31
CA ALA A 11 18.49 -24.92 -4.22
C ALA A 11 18.26 -26.28 -4.93
N PRO A 12 17.08 -26.92 -4.79
CA PRO A 12 16.86 -28.29 -5.26
C PRO A 12 16.61 -28.42 -6.78
N GLY A 13 16.67 -27.32 -7.53
CA GLY A 13 16.41 -27.32 -8.97
C GLY A 13 16.83 -26.02 -9.67
N PRO A 14 16.95 -26.04 -11.00
CA PRO A 14 17.46 -24.92 -11.80
C PRO A 14 16.60 -23.65 -11.70
N ASP A 15 15.29 -23.79 -11.58
CA ASP A 15 14.40 -22.64 -11.39
C ASP A 15 14.57 -22.00 -10.01
N GLN A 16 14.69 -22.78 -8.92
CA GLN A 16 14.96 -22.21 -7.60
C GLN A 16 16.34 -21.54 -7.53
N ALA A 17 17.35 -22.12 -8.19
CA ALA A 17 18.68 -21.51 -8.29
C ALA A 17 18.64 -20.16 -9.04
N LYS A 18 17.82 -20.05 -10.11
CA LYS A 18 17.60 -18.78 -10.82
C LYS A 18 16.96 -17.72 -9.94
N HIS A 19 15.93 -18.07 -9.16
CA HIS A 19 15.31 -17.13 -8.23
C HIS A 19 16.28 -16.69 -7.12
N ALA A 20 17.08 -17.62 -6.58
CA ALA A 20 18.12 -17.30 -5.61
C ALA A 20 19.16 -16.32 -6.17
N LEU A 21 19.60 -16.51 -7.43
CA LEU A 21 20.49 -15.57 -8.11
C LEU A 21 19.88 -14.18 -8.29
N ILE A 22 18.59 -14.10 -8.64
CA ILE A 22 17.89 -12.82 -8.76
C ILE A 22 17.87 -12.08 -7.41
N LEU A 23 17.56 -12.78 -6.32
CA LEU A 23 17.57 -12.20 -4.97
C LEU A 23 18.97 -11.74 -4.55
N ILE A 24 20.01 -12.53 -4.84
CA ILE A 24 21.41 -12.13 -4.59
C ILE A 24 21.74 -10.85 -5.36
N ASN A 25 21.36 -10.77 -6.64
CA ASN A 25 21.63 -9.60 -7.46
C ASN A 25 20.85 -8.37 -7.01
N LEU A 26 19.63 -8.52 -6.50
CA LEU A 26 18.88 -7.43 -5.89
C LEU A 26 19.60 -6.88 -4.65
N LEU A 27 20.09 -7.76 -3.77
CA LEU A 27 20.85 -7.33 -2.58
C LEU A 27 22.15 -6.61 -2.98
N ASN A 28 22.85 -7.12 -4.00
CA ASN A 28 24.03 -6.45 -4.54
C ASN A 28 23.68 -5.09 -5.14
N PHE A 29 22.60 -5.00 -5.92
CA PHE A 29 22.14 -3.73 -6.50
C PHE A 29 21.85 -2.70 -5.41
N LEU A 30 21.13 -3.08 -4.34
CA LEU A 30 20.87 -2.18 -3.21
C LEU A 30 22.17 -1.71 -2.54
N ALA A 31 23.14 -2.60 -2.36
CA ALA A 31 24.44 -2.24 -1.79
C ALA A 31 25.25 -1.31 -2.71
N ASP A 32 25.36 -1.67 -4.00
CA ASP A 32 26.13 -0.91 -5.00
C ASP A 32 25.53 0.48 -5.28
N THR A 33 24.21 0.63 -5.10
CA THR A 33 23.50 1.91 -5.24
C THR A 33 23.37 2.69 -3.93
N GLY A 34 23.90 2.17 -2.82
CA GLY A 34 23.86 2.82 -1.51
C GLY A 34 22.46 2.86 -0.86
N GLN A 35 21.52 2.04 -1.31
CA GLN A 35 20.12 2.01 -0.84
C GLN A 35 19.89 1.10 0.38
N THR A 36 20.93 0.52 0.96
CA THR A 36 20.79 -0.42 2.09
C THR A 36 20.16 0.23 3.31
N ALA A 37 20.58 1.45 3.67
CA ALA A 37 20.03 2.16 4.82
C ALA A 37 18.55 2.54 4.61
N ASP A 38 18.19 3.00 3.40
CA ASP A 38 16.79 3.31 3.04
C ASP A 38 15.90 2.06 3.08
N PHE A 39 16.45 0.91 2.67
CA PHE A 39 15.73 -0.37 2.76
C PHE A 39 15.54 -0.85 4.19
N GLU A 40 16.58 -0.75 5.04
CA GLU A 40 16.49 -1.09 6.47
C GLU A 40 15.49 -0.18 7.20
N ASP A 41 15.49 1.11 6.88
CA ASP A 41 14.54 2.08 7.42
C ASP A 41 13.11 1.76 6.99
N PHE A 42 12.89 1.51 5.69
CA PHE A 42 11.58 1.06 5.19
C PHE A 42 11.09 -0.21 5.88
N PHE A 43 11.98 -1.18 6.13
CA PHE A 43 11.59 -2.43 6.78
C PHE A 43 11.24 -2.23 8.26
N THR A 44 12.07 -1.46 8.97
CA THR A 44 11.91 -1.19 10.42
C THR A 44 10.70 -0.28 10.70
N HIS A 45 10.55 0.77 9.89
CA HIS A 45 9.54 1.81 10.04
C HIS A 45 8.43 1.67 9.00
N ARG A 46 8.15 0.44 8.52
CA ARG A 46 7.16 0.22 7.45
C ARG A 46 5.81 0.88 7.74
N LEU A 47 5.42 0.92 9.01
CA LEU A 47 4.15 1.48 9.49
C LEU A 47 4.15 3.00 9.54
N ASP A 48 5.27 3.66 9.24
CA ASP A 48 5.37 5.11 9.14
C ASP A 48 5.27 5.57 7.67
N TYR A 49 5.20 4.61 6.73
CA TYR A 49 5.18 4.85 5.29
C TYR A 49 3.82 4.50 4.68
N ALA A 50 3.29 5.45 3.90
CA ALA A 50 2.14 5.19 3.05
C ALA A 50 2.43 4.07 2.04
N PRO A 51 1.52 3.09 1.87
CA PRO A 51 1.59 2.18 0.74
C PRO A 51 1.71 2.96 -0.58
N LEU A 52 2.67 2.56 -1.41
CA LEU A 52 2.96 3.30 -2.64
C LEU A 52 1.81 3.14 -3.63
N ALA A 53 1.21 4.26 -4.02
CA ALA A 53 0.29 4.37 -5.16
C ALA A 53 0.95 5.19 -6.29
N MET A 54 0.72 4.76 -7.53
CA MET A 54 1.32 5.33 -8.73
C MET A 54 0.47 6.43 -9.37
N ALA A 55 -0.85 6.34 -9.23
CA ALA A 55 -1.79 7.31 -9.77
C ALA A 55 -3.00 7.43 -8.84
N SER A 56 -3.78 8.50 -8.99
CA SER A 56 -5.05 8.67 -8.29
C SER A 56 -6.13 9.21 -9.20
N PHE A 57 -7.35 8.72 -9.01
CA PHE A 57 -8.53 9.07 -9.79
C PHE A 57 -9.69 9.41 -8.86
N ALA A 58 -10.63 10.24 -9.32
CA ALA A 58 -11.84 10.51 -8.54
C ALA A 58 -12.81 9.34 -8.62
N THR A 59 -12.91 8.71 -9.80
CA THR A 59 -13.84 7.60 -10.04
C THR A 59 -13.18 6.37 -10.66
N ARG A 60 -13.90 5.25 -10.59
CA ARG A 60 -13.47 3.99 -11.21
C ARG A 60 -13.45 4.10 -12.72
N GLU A 61 -14.42 4.81 -13.31
CA GLU A 61 -14.51 5.02 -14.75
C GLU A 61 -13.28 5.76 -15.27
N GLU A 62 -12.83 6.80 -14.57
CA GLU A 62 -11.60 7.53 -14.92
C GLU A 62 -10.37 6.62 -14.87
N ALA A 63 -10.23 5.82 -13.81
CA ALA A 63 -9.14 4.87 -13.66
C ALA A 63 -9.13 3.83 -14.79
N GLU A 64 -10.30 3.30 -15.16
CA GLU A 64 -10.43 2.31 -16.22
C GLU A 64 -10.16 2.90 -17.61
N ILE A 65 -10.61 4.14 -17.88
CA ILE A 65 -10.30 4.86 -19.12
C ILE A 65 -8.79 5.07 -19.23
N TRP A 66 -8.15 5.53 -18.16
CA TRP A 66 -6.70 5.68 -18.10
C TRP A 66 -5.99 4.36 -18.39
N LEU A 67 -6.38 3.25 -17.74
CA LEU A 67 -5.76 1.94 -17.92
C LEU A 67 -5.94 1.39 -19.35
N LYS A 68 -7.10 1.65 -19.97
CA LYS A 68 -7.40 1.27 -21.37
C LYS A 68 -6.60 2.10 -22.38
N GLY A 69 -6.27 3.34 -22.05
CA GLY A 69 -5.47 4.23 -22.90
C GLY A 69 -3.98 3.89 -22.97
N LEU A 70 -3.46 3.04 -22.08
CA LEU A 70 -2.06 2.65 -22.06
C LEU A 70 -1.78 1.52 -23.06
N ALA A 71 -0.77 1.72 -23.90
CA ALA A 71 -0.26 0.70 -24.82
C ALA A 71 0.42 -0.46 -24.08
N GLU A 72 1.21 -0.13 -23.05
CA GLU A 72 1.83 -1.09 -22.13
C GLU A 72 1.43 -0.74 -20.69
N PRO A 73 0.28 -1.23 -20.21
CA PRO A 73 -0.16 -0.95 -18.86
C PRO A 73 0.81 -1.50 -17.82
N PRO A 74 1.10 -0.75 -16.75
CA PRO A 74 1.86 -1.26 -15.61
C PRO A 74 1.05 -2.35 -14.88
N SER A 75 1.71 -3.46 -14.51
CA SER A 75 1.05 -4.60 -13.84
C SER A 75 2.04 -5.42 -13.01
N PRO A 76 1.73 -5.72 -11.73
CA PRO A 76 0.67 -5.10 -10.93
C PRO A 76 1.06 -3.67 -10.52
N ALA A 77 0.09 -2.75 -10.46
CA ALA A 77 0.33 -1.39 -9.98
C ALA A 77 -0.79 -0.89 -9.07
N ARG A 78 -0.44 -0.36 -7.90
CA ARG A 78 -1.41 0.26 -7.00
C ARG A 78 -1.78 1.66 -7.47
N ILE A 79 -3.06 1.96 -7.40
CA ILE A 79 -3.65 3.28 -7.67
C ILE A 79 -4.63 3.63 -6.55
N LEU A 80 -4.99 4.91 -6.46
CA LEU A 80 -6.07 5.37 -5.60
C LEU A 80 -7.31 5.69 -6.43
N ILE A 81 -8.48 5.28 -5.95
CA ILE A 81 -9.77 5.74 -6.46
C ILE A 81 -10.53 6.34 -5.28
N GLY A 82 -10.79 7.64 -5.33
CA GLY A 82 -11.17 8.37 -4.12
C GLY A 82 -10.05 8.30 -3.08
N ASP A 83 -10.35 7.75 -1.90
CA ASP A 83 -9.37 7.50 -0.84
C ASP A 83 -8.89 6.05 -0.78
N GLU A 84 -9.48 5.15 -1.57
CA GLU A 84 -9.28 3.72 -1.44
C GLU A 84 -8.18 3.21 -2.39
N TYR A 85 -7.45 2.19 -1.94
CA TYR A 85 -6.43 1.54 -2.76
C TYR A 85 -7.04 0.48 -3.67
N TYR A 86 -6.60 0.49 -4.92
CA TYR A 86 -6.94 -0.50 -5.94
C TYR A 86 -5.67 -1.01 -6.61
N LEU A 87 -5.72 -2.26 -7.06
CA LEU A 87 -4.71 -2.85 -7.92
C LEU A 87 -5.14 -2.77 -9.37
N ALA A 88 -4.41 -2.00 -10.17
CA ALA A 88 -4.46 -2.10 -11.62
C ALA A 88 -3.64 -3.32 -12.06
N TRP A 89 -4.28 -4.18 -12.86
CA TRP A 89 -3.67 -5.38 -13.41
C TRP A 89 -3.86 -5.42 -14.92
N TYR A 90 -2.89 -6.05 -15.57
CA TYR A 90 -2.88 -6.31 -17.00
C TYR A 90 -2.24 -7.68 -17.26
N SER A 91 -2.94 -8.48 -18.06
CA SER A 91 -2.47 -9.76 -18.59
C SER A 91 -1.86 -9.55 -19.96
N ARG A 92 -0.59 -9.94 -20.12
CA ARG A 92 0.12 -9.86 -21.40
C ARG A 92 -0.32 -10.96 -22.38
N GLU A 93 -0.93 -12.04 -21.89
CA GLU A 93 -1.30 -13.20 -22.71
C GLU A 93 -2.52 -12.91 -23.58
N ASP A 94 -3.55 -12.30 -22.99
CA ASP A 94 -4.83 -12.04 -23.65
C ASP A 94 -5.17 -10.53 -23.75
N GLY A 95 -4.30 -9.67 -23.22
CA GLY A 95 -4.48 -8.22 -23.22
C GLY A 95 -5.57 -7.72 -22.28
N SER A 96 -6.11 -8.60 -21.42
CA SER A 96 -7.13 -8.24 -20.44
C SER A 96 -6.55 -7.32 -19.38
N ARG A 97 -7.38 -6.40 -18.88
CA ARG A 97 -6.97 -5.40 -17.89
C ARG A 97 -8.14 -5.00 -17.01
N GLY A 98 -7.85 -4.61 -15.78
CA GLY A 98 -8.88 -4.16 -14.85
C GLY A 98 -8.30 -3.53 -13.60
N VAL A 99 -9.21 -3.11 -12.74
CA VAL A 99 -8.87 -2.58 -11.41
C VAL A 99 -9.70 -3.33 -10.36
N SER A 100 -9.03 -3.91 -9.37
CA SER A 100 -9.65 -4.63 -8.24
C SER A 100 -9.31 -3.94 -6.93
N ARG A 101 -10.16 -4.07 -5.90
CA ARG A 101 -9.86 -3.48 -4.58
C ARG A 101 -8.57 -4.10 -4.04
N ASP A 102 -7.72 -3.27 -3.44
CA ASP A 102 -6.49 -3.69 -2.76
C ASP A 102 -6.58 -3.27 -1.29
N PHE A 103 -6.70 -4.25 -0.39
CA PHE A 103 -6.84 -4.00 1.05
C PHE A 103 -5.48 -3.78 1.74
N THR A 104 -4.60 -3.00 1.12
CA THR A 104 -3.22 -2.83 1.58
C THR A 104 -3.09 -1.94 2.83
N ILE A 105 -4.08 -1.10 3.15
CA ILE A 105 -3.99 -0.13 4.25
C ILE A 105 -4.73 -0.61 5.49
N GLU A 106 -5.72 -1.47 5.32
CA GLU A 106 -6.58 -1.98 6.36
C GLU A 106 -5.83 -2.80 7.42
N PRO A 107 -4.83 -3.65 7.07
CA PRO A 107 -3.95 -4.28 8.06
C PRO A 107 -3.16 -3.26 8.89
N TYR A 108 -2.78 -2.11 8.32
CA TYR A 108 -2.11 -1.04 9.08
C TYR A 108 -3.08 -0.42 10.08
N ILE A 109 -4.32 -0.14 9.64
CA ILE A 109 -5.36 0.44 10.49
C ILE A 109 -5.71 -0.53 11.63
N GLU A 110 -5.83 -1.83 11.35
CA GLU A 110 -6.01 -2.87 12.37
C GLU A 110 -4.87 -2.87 13.39
N GLU A 111 -3.62 -2.98 12.92
CA GLU A 111 -2.45 -3.04 13.79
C GLU A 111 -2.29 -1.78 14.64
N LEU A 112 -2.48 -0.59 14.05
CA LEU A 112 -2.37 0.68 14.75
C LEU A 112 -3.53 0.92 15.72
N THR A 113 -4.75 0.50 15.36
CA THR A 113 -5.91 0.60 16.26
C THR A 113 -5.74 -0.33 17.46
N ALA A 114 -5.19 -1.53 17.27
CA ALA A 114 -4.90 -2.47 18.35
C ALA A 114 -3.87 -1.93 19.36
N ARG A 115 -2.96 -1.03 18.93
CA ARG A 115 -2.01 -0.32 19.80
C ARG A 115 -2.67 0.83 20.59
N GLY A 116 -3.88 1.22 20.21
CA GLY A 116 -4.66 2.30 20.82
C GLY A 116 -4.61 3.60 20.01
N ILE A 117 -5.78 4.21 19.83
CA ILE A 117 -5.90 5.54 19.22
C ILE A 117 -5.38 6.58 20.22
N PRO A 118 -4.47 7.50 19.83
CA PRO A 118 -3.94 8.51 20.72
C PRO A 118 -5.04 9.38 21.37
N PRO A 119 -4.96 9.70 22.66
CA PRO A 119 -6.01 10.46 23.35
C PRO A 119 -6.13 11.92 22.86
N ASN A 120 -5.05 12.50 22.35
CA ASN A 120 -5.01 13.88 21.83
C ASN A 120 -5.07 13.91 20.29
N THR A 121 -5.86 13.01 19.72
CA THR A 121 -6.07 12.94 18.27
C THR A 121 -6.70 14.25 17.76
N PRO A 122 -6.12 14.91 16.74
CA PRO A 122 -6.71 16.12 16.14
C PRO A 122 -8.15 15.89 15.72
N SER A 123 -9.04 16.84 15.99
CA SER A 123 -10.48 16.68 15.74
C SER A 123 -11.04 17.88 14.99
N PHE A 124 -11.84 17.59 13.96
CA PHE A 124 -12.40 18.56 13.02
C PHE A 124 -13.91 18.38 12.91
N LYS A 125 -14.65 19.44 12.57
CA LYS A 125 -16.10 19.34 12.36
C LYS A 125 -16.43 18.79 10.99
N THR A 126 -15.63 19.13 9.98
CA THR A 126 -15.86 18.72 8.60
C THR A 126 -14.61 18.13 7.97
N ARG A 127 -14.81 17.44 6.85
CA ARG A 127 -13.73 16.84 6.08
C ARG A 127 -12.83 17.91 5.44
N GLU A 128 -13.42 19.00 4.98
CA GLU A 128 -12.70 20.11 4.36
C GLU A 128 -11.75 20.79 5.37
N GLU A 129 -12.18 20.93 6.63
CA GLU A 129 -11.32 21.44 7.71
C GLU A 129 -10.12 20.50 7.95
N ALA A 130 -10.35 19.19 8.00
CA ALA A 130 -9.30 18.20 8.18
C ALA A 130 -8.31 18.19 7.01
N GLU A 131 -8.81 18.24 5.76
CA GLU A 131 -7.98 18.29 4.56
C GLU A 131 -7.15 19.58 4.50
N ALA A 132 -7.75 20.73 4.84
CA ALA A 132 -7.03 21.99 4.92
C ALA A 132 -5.90 21.93 5.96
N TRP A 133 -6.13 21.30 7.11
CA TRP A 133 -5.09 21.08 8.13
C TRP A 133 -3.97 20.16 7.61
N LEU A 134 -4.32 19.04 6.96
CA LEU A 134 -3.36 18.08 6.41
C LEU A 134 -2.42 18.71 5.38
N VAL A 135 -2.96 19.53 4.47
CA VAL A 135 -2.17 20.22 3.43
C VAL A 135 -1.11 21.15 4.02
N HIS A 136 -1.40 21.79 5.15
CA HIS A 136 -0.48 22.72 5.81
C HIS A 136 0.35 22.08 6.91
N HIS A 137 0.14 20.80 7.22
CA HIS A 137 0.82 20.14 8.32
C HIS A 137 2.29 19.84 7.97
N PRO A 138 3.28 20.35 8.73
CA PRO A 138 4.69 20.25 8.37
C PRO A 138 5.24 18.81 8.36
N ALA A 139 4.61 17.92 9.12
CA ALA A 139 5.02 16.50 9.21
C ALA A 139 4.24 15.56 8.30
N SER A 140 3.25 16.06 7.54
CA SER A 140 2.38 15.28 6.63
C SER A 140 1.94 13.92 7.20
N PRO A 141 1.01 13.94 8.17
CA PRO A 141 0.85 12.86 9.15
C PRO A 141 0.38 11.55 8.52
N PHE A 142 0.96 10.46 9.02
CA PHE A 142 0.49 9.08 8.87
C PHE A 142 -0.10 8.64 10.23
N SER A 143 -1.29 9.16 10.57
CA SER A 143 -1.81 9.11 11.94
C SER A 143 -3.33 9.23 11.98
N PHE A 144 -3.90 8.90 13.14
CA PHE A 144 -5.31 9.14 13.43
C PHE A 144 -5.65 10.62 13.51
N LEU A 145 -6.87 10.94 13.06
CA LEU A 145 -7.61 12.18 13.31
C LEU A 145 -9.10 11.86 13.48
N ALA A 146 -9.89 12.81 13.95
CA ALA A 146 -11.34 12.69 14.07
C ALA A 146 -12.05 13.72 13.20
N ILE A 147 -13.14 13.31 12.55
CA ILE A 147 -14.02 14.19 11.76
C ILE A 147 -15.45 13.93 12.22
N ALA A 148 -16.13 14.97 12.67
CA ALA A 148 -17.51 14.89 13.20
C ALA A 148 -17.71 13.80 14.28
N GLY A 149 -16.66 13.50 15.05
CA GLY A 149 -16.68 12.47 16.11
C GLY A 149 -16.32 11.05 15.66
N GLU A 150 -16.12 10.82 14.36
CA GLU A 150 -15.65 9.55 13.82
C GLU A 150 -14.12 9.55 13.63
N HIS A 151 -13.47 8.42 13.87
CA HIS A 151 -12.03 8.28 13.68
C HIS A 151 -11.68 7.94 12.24
N TYR A 152 -10.68 8.64 11.71
CA TYR A 152 -10.09 8.42 10.41
C TYR A 152 -8.58 8.19 10.57
N PHE A 153 -8.02 7.40 9.68
CA PHE A 153 -6.59 7.28 9.50
C PHE A 153 -6.16 8.12 8.30
N ALA A 154 -5.35 9.16 8.54
CA ALA A 154 -4.83 10.03 7.51
C ALA A 154 -3.54 9.47 6.94
N VAL A 155 -3.43 9.44 5.61
CA VAL A 155 -2.26 8.95 4.89
C VAL A 155 -1.78 10.01 3.93
N HIS A 156 -0.51 10.38 4.01
CA HIS A 156 0.12 11.30 3.06
C HIS A 156 0.81 10.56 1.92
N HIS A 157 0.40 10.86 0.69
CA HIS A 157 0.97 10.31 -0.54
C HIS A 157 1.92 11.31 -1.17
N LYS A 158 3.17 11.34 -0.70
CA LYS A 158 4.18 12.33 -1.13
C LYS A 158 4.32 12.47 -2.65
N ARG A 159 4.30 11.35 -3.40
CA ARG A 159 4.44 11.36 -4.87
C ARG A 159 3.21 11.93 -5.58
N LEU A 160 2.02 11.71 -5.02
CA LEU A 160 0.75 12.17 -5.55
C LEU A 160 0.36 13.56 -5.01
N LYS A 161 1.13 14.10 -4.05
CA LYS A 161 0.91 15.39 -3.39
C LYS A 161 -0.51 15.52 -2.83
N ARG A 162 -1.03 14.44 -2.24
CA ARG A 162 -2.37 14.39 -1.68
C ARG A 162 -2.41 13.58 -0.39
N HIS A 163 -3.52 13.75 0.33
CA HIS A 163 -3.86 12.91 1.47
C HIS A 163 -5.05 12.01 1.12
N THR A 164 -5.16 10.91 1.84
CA THR A 164 -6.37 10.08 1.90
C THR A 164 -6.83 9.94 3.34
N LEU A 165 -8.14 9.81 3.53
CA LEU A 165 -8.78 9.71 4.84
C LEU A 165 -9.57 8.40 4.89
N HIS A 166 -9.06 7.43 5.64
CA HIS A 166 -9.67 6.11 5.75
C HIS A 166 -10.53 6.03 7.02
N PRO A 167 -11.86 5.88 6.94
CA PRO A 167 -12.69 5.74 8.14
C PRO A 167 -12.34 4.45 8.88
N VAL A 168 -11.89 4.56 10.14
CA VAL A 168 -11.32 3.43 10.89
C VAL A 168 -12.34 2.31 11.04
N ALA A 169 -13.58 2.63 11.46
CA ALA A 169 -14.62 1.62 11.68
C ALA A 169 -14.95 0.83 10.39
N ARG A 170 -15.15 1.55 9.27
CA ARG A 170 -15.45 0.93 7.97
C ARG A 170 -14.28 0.09 7.47
N SER A 171 -13.05 0.59 7.57
CA SER A 171 -11.86 -0.15 7.14
C SER A 171 -11.66 -1.45 7.92
N LEU A 172 -11.94 -1.46 9.23
CA LEU A 172 -11.87 -2.68 10.03
C LEU A 172 -12.97 -3.69 9.67
N GLU A 173 -14.19 -3.22 9.42
CA GLU A 173 -15.31 -4.07 8.98
C GLU A 173 -15.01 -4.74 7.64
N GLU A 174 -14.58 -3.95 6.65
CA GLU A 174 -14.20 -4.46 5.32
C GLU A 174 -13.06 -5.48 5.42
N TRP A 175 -12.08 -5.25 6.30
CA TRP A 175 -10.96 -6.16 6.49
C TRP A 175 -11.35 -7.49 7.14
N GLU A 176 -12.26 -7.47 8.09
CA GLU A 176 -12.80 -8.71 8.68
C GLU A 176 -13.53 -9.56 7.63
N GLU A 177 -14.32 -8.94 6.75
CA GLU A 177 -14.99 -9.66 5.66
C GLU A 177 -14.01 -10.22 4.63
N GLU A 178 -12.94 -9.49 4.31
CA GLU A 178 -11.88 -9.98 3.43
C GLU A 178 -11.15 -11.19 4.05
N LYS A 179 -10.78 -11.11 5.34
CA LYS A 179 -10.17 -12.24 6.05
C LYS A 179 -11.08 -13.48 6.03
N LYS A 180 -12.39 -13.32 6.23
CA LYS A 180 -13.36 -14.42 6.13
C LYS A 180 -13.44 -14.99 4.71
N THR A 181 -13.40 -14.15 3.70
CA THR A 181 -13.45 -14.55 2.29
C THR A 181 -12.19 -15.35 1.91
N ALA A 182 -11.01 -14.85 2.27
CA ALA A 182 -9.74 -15.54 2.07
C ALA A 182 -9.70 -16.91 2.78
N ALA A 183 -10.19 -16.98 4.03
CA ALA A 183 -10.27 -18.23 4.78
C ALA A 183 -11.16 -19.27 4.08
N ARG A 184 -12.32 -18.85 3.54
CA ARG A 184 -13.23 -19.74 2.78
C ARG A 184 -12.58 -20.26 1.50
N GLN A 185 -11.84 -19.42 0.78
CA GLN A 185 -11.15 -19.81 -0.45
C GLN A 185 -9.99 -20.79 -0.18
N SER A 186 -9.29 -20.64 0.95
CA SER A 186 -8.21 -21.55 1.35
C SER A 186 -8.67 -22.94 1.81
N ALA A 187 -9.97 -23.09 2.10
CA ALA A 187 -10.56 -24.34 2.58
C ALA A 187 -11.23 -25.18 1.47
N GLN A 188 -11.21 -24.70 0.22
CA GLN A 188 -11.68 -25.41 -0.99
C GLN A 188 -10.50 -25.98 -1.76
#